data_AF-A0AAN6X8T8-F1
#
_entry.id   AF-A0AAN6X8T8-F1
#
_cell.length_a   1.000
_cell.length_b   1.000
_cell.length_c   1.000
_cell.angle_alpha   90.00
_cell.angle_beta   90.00
_cell.angle_gamma   90.00
#
_symmetry.space_group_name_H-M   'P 1'
#
loop_
_entity.id
_entity.type
_entity.pdbx_description
1 polymer ?
#
loop_
_entity_poly.entity_id
_entity_poly.type
_entity_poly.pdbx_seq_one_letter_code
_entity_poly.pdbx_strand_id
1 'polypeptide(L)'
;CVQELTSIFMLAIASNLEKVGGTTKFSAEVAMMESEMQQPQRSWTNSVFTAIANEIVNAGIARDLTEAFVLVVPAFSHHDLLPREEGVDVNFDDPHDVDTGYGQSAGEGSSSTAR
;
A
#
# COMPACT_ATOMS: atom_id res chain seq x y z
N CYS A 1 -26.70 0.53 1.10
CA CYS A 1 -26.38 1.83 1.73
C CYS A 1 -25.16 1.76 2.64
N VAL A 2 -24.99 0.79 3.56
CA VAL A 2 -23.83 0.80 4.46
C VAL A 2 -22.49 0.73 3.72
N GLN A 3 -22.38 -0.11 2.67
CA GLN A 3 -21.18 -0.17 1.84
C GLN A 3 -20.88 1.15 1.12
N GLU A 4 -21.90 1.84 0.60
CA GLU A 4 -21.73 3.16 -0.03
C GLU A 4 -21.24 4.21 0.97
N LEU A 5 -21.81 4.21 2.19
CA LEU A 5 -21.36 5.09 3.27
C LEU A 5 -19.92 4.77 3.67
N THR A 6 -19.55 3.49 3.75
CA THR A 6 -18.18 3.06 4.01
C THR A 6 -17.23 3.55 2.93
N SER A 7 -17.58 3.45 1.65
CA SER A 7 -16.74 3.96 0.55
C SER A 7 -16.55 5.48 0.62
N ILE A 8 -17.61 6.24 0.92
CA ILE A 8 -17.52 7.70 1.11
C ILE A 8 -16.65 8.03 2.32
N PHE A 9 -16.80 7.27 3.41
CA PHE A 9 -16.00 7.45 4.63
C PHE A 9 -14.51 7.16 4.38
N MET A 10 -14.18 6.09 3.65
CA MET A 10 -12.81 5.79 3.26
C MET A 10 -12.21 6.89 2.38
N LEU A 11 -12.98 7.45 1.44
CA LEU A 11 -12.55 8.57 0.61
C LEU A 11 -12.27 9.83 1.46
N ALA A 12 -13.14 10.13 2.42
CA ALA A 12 -12.95 11.25 3.34
C ALA A 12 -11.67 11.07 4.18
N ILE A 13 -11.41 9.86 4.70
CA ILE A 13 -10.16 9.57 5.41
C ILE A 13 -8.96 9.79 4.49
N ALA A 14 -8.96 9.14 3.32
CA ALA A 14 -7.85 9.19 2.36
C ALA A 14 -7.52 10.63 1.95
N SER A 15 -8.52 11.51 1.78
CA SER A 15 -8.31 12.92 1.41
C SER A 15 -7.53 13.75 2.44
N ASN A 16 -7.41 13.28 3.69
CA ASN A 16 -6.72 13.96 4.78
C ASN A 16 -5.36 13.33 5.13
N LEU A 17 -4.90 12.34 4.35
CA LEU A 17 -3.64 11.64 4.59
C LEU A 17 -2.60 12.02 3.54
N GLU A 18 -1.35 12.15 3.98
CA GLU A 18 -0.20 12.29 3.07
C GLU A 18 0.45 10.93 2.76
N LYS A 19 0.44 10.01 3.73
CA LYS A 19 1.00 8.65 3.63
C LYS A 19 0.19 7.67 4.48
N VAL A 20 0.22 6.39 4.12
CA VAL A 20 -0.35 5.30 4.93
C VAL A 20 0.78 4.55 5.63
N GLY A 21 0.59 4.32 6.93
CA GLY A 21 1.52 3.64 7.82
C GLY A 21 1.67 2.13 7.58
N GLY A 22 2.44 1.51 8.47
CA GLY A 22 2.50 0.07 8.65
C GLY A 22 3.42 -0.65 7.66
N THR A 23 3.50 -1.97 7.82
CA THR A 23 4.43 -2.81 7.07
C THR A 23 3.86 -3.24 5.73
N THR A 24 4.60 -2.98 4.64
CA THR A 24 4.31 -3.49 3.31
C THR A 24 5.19 -4.69 2.98
N LYS A 25 4.57 -5.85 2.68
CA LYS A 25 5.26 -7.10 2.34
C LYS A 25 4.83 -7.64 0.99
N PHE A 26 5.77 -8.23 0.26
CA PHE A 26 5.44 -9.10 -0.86
C PHE A 26 4.78 -10.38 -0.34
N SER A 27 3.60 -10.72 -0.86
CA SER A 27 2.97 -12.01 -0.54
C SER A 27 3.30 -13.03 -1.63
N ALA A 28 4.28 -13.91 -1.34
CA ALA A 28 4.64 -14.99 -2.25
C ALA A 28 3.47 -15.96 -2.51
N GLU A 29 2.56 -16.13 -1.55
CA GLU A 29 1.38 -16.98 -1.67
C GLU A 29 0.37 -16.42 -2.69
N VAL A 30 0.18 -15.09 -2.71
CA VAL A 30 -0.67 -14.42 -3.70
C VAL A 30 -0.01 -14.45 -5.08
N ALA A 31 1.31 -14.25 -5.15
CA ALA A 31 2.06 -14.36 -6.40
C ALA A 31 1.97 -15.77 -7.02
N MET A 32 1.91 -16.83 -6.21
CA MET A 32 1.69 -18.20 -6.69
C MET A 32 0.26 -18.43 -7.21
N MET A 33 -0.74 -17.78 -6.63
CA MET A 33 -2.12 -17.82 -7.13
C MET A 33 -2.27 -17.02 -8.45
N GLU A 34 -1.52 -15.92 -8.59
CA GLU A 34 -1.49 -15.07 -9.79
C GLU A 34 -0.66 -15.67 -10.94
N SER A 35 0.28 -16.58 -10.64
CA SER A 35 1.05 -17.33 -11.64
C SER A 35 0.16 -18.11 -12.61
N GLU A 36 -1.02 -18.54 -12.18
CA GLU A 36 -2.01 -19.19 -13.07
C GLU A 36 -2.64 -18.22 -14.08
N MET A 37 -2.53 -16.90 -13.86
CA MET A 37 -3.10 -15.84 -14.70
C MET A 37 -2.09 -15.15 -15.65
N GLN A 38 -0.89 -15.69 -15.83
CA GLN A 38 0.10 -15.28 -16.85
C GLN A 38 0.58 -13.82 -16.81
N GLN A 39 0.33 -13.08 -15.73
CA GLN A 39 0.97 -11.79 -15.48
C GLN A 39 1.53 -11.77 -14.06
N PRO A 40 2.82 -11.47 -13.87
CA PRO A 40 3.37 -11.25 -12.53
C PRO A 40 2.82 -9.93 -12.00
N GLN A 41 1.64 -9.98 -11.38
CA GLN A 41 1.19 -8.86 -10.56
C GLN A 41 2.05 -8.88 -9.29
N ARG A 42 2.65 -7.74 -8.97
CA ARG A 42 3.35 -7.59 -7.70
C ARG A 42 2.26 -7.47 -6.63
N SER A 43 1.97 -8.56 -5.94
CA SER A 43 0.98 -8.60 -4.87
C SER A 43 1.60 -8.09 -3.56
N TRP A 44 1.54 -6.78 -3.39
CA TRP A 44 1.88 -6.10 -2.15
C TRP A 44 0.72 -6.16 -1.17
N THR A 45 1.01 -6.53 0.07
CA THR A 45 0.05 -6.44 1.18
C THR A 45 0.56 -5.42 2.20
N ASN A 46 -0.34 -4.56 2.69
CA ASN A 46 -0.02 -3.60 3.74
C ASN A 46 -0.88 -3.88 4.98
N SER A 47 -0.22 -3.96 6.14
CA SER A 47 -0.85 -4.31 7.41
C SER A 47 -2.04 -3.41 7.80
N VAL A 48 -1.98 -2.11 7.50
CA VAL A 48 -3.07 -1.16 7.78
C VAL A 48 -4.28 -1.46 6.89
N PHE A 49 -4.08 -1.66 5.59
CA PHE A 49 -5.18 -2.03 4.71
C PHE A 49 -5.81 -3.37 5.08
N THR A 50 -4.99 -4.35 5.46
CA THR A 50 -5.49 -5.63 5.97
C THR A 50 -6.28 -5.47 7.26
N ALA A 51 -5.82 -4.62 8.19
CA ALA A 51 -6.53 -4.34 9.43
C ALA A 51 -7.89 -3.67 9.16
N ILE A 52 -7.94 -2.65 8.30
CA ILE A 52 -9.19 -1.98 7.91
C ILE A 52 -10.15 -2.99 7.25
N ALA A 53 -9.65 -3.81 6.32
CA ALA A 53 -10.46 -4.81 5.63
C ALA A 53 -11.05 -5.85 6.61
N ASN A 54 -10.25 -6.32 7.58
CA ASN A 54 -10.73 -7.21 8.63
C ASN A 54 -11.82 -6.56 9.48
N GLU A 55 -11.69 -5.29 9.87
CA GLU A 55 -12.72 -4.58 10.63
C GLU A 55 -14.03 -4.42 9.84
N ILE A 56 -13.96 -4.17 8.53
CA ILE A 56 -15.15 -4.12 7.66
C ILE A 56 -15.86 -5.48 7.62
N VAL A 57 -15.11 -6.59 7.53
CA VAL A 57 -15.67 -7.95 7.56
C VAL A 57 -16.25 -8.27 8.94
N ASN A 58 -15.53 -7.97 10.01
CA ASN A 58 -15.96 -8.20 11.41
C ASN A 58 -17.24 -7.43 11.75
N ALA A 59 -17.40 -6.23 11.19
CA ALA A 59 -18.61 -5.41 11.32
C ALA A 59 -19.78 -5.92 10.45
N GLY A 60 -19.57 -6.94 9.62
CA GLY A 60 -20.59 -7.50 8.73
C GLY A 60 -20.93 -6.61 7.53
N ILE A 61 -20.06 -5.65 7.19
CA ILE A 61 -20.25 -4.72 6.06
C ILE A 61 -19.88 -5.39 4.74
N ALA A 62 -18.87 -6.25 4.74
CA ALA A 62 -18.44 -7.09 3.63
C ALA A 62 -18.47 -8.57 4.03
N ARG A 63 -18.67 -9.47 3.06
CA ARG A 63 -18.73 -10.92 3.32
C ARG A 63 -17.35 -11.54 3.50
N ASP A 64 -16.35 -11.00 2.82
CA ASP A 64 -14.98 -11.48 2.84
C ASP A 64 -13.99 -10.33 2.61
N LEU A 65 -12.71 -10.64 2.73
CA LEU A 65 -11.63 -9.67 2.54
C LEU A 65 -11.58 -9.09 1.13
N THR A 66 -11.92 -9.86 0.10
CA THR A 66 -11.93 -9.39 -1.29
C THR A 66 -12.97 -8.29 -1.46
N GLU A 67 -14.19 -8.51 -0.97
CA GLU A 67 -15.25 -7.50 -0.98
C GLU A 67 -14.87 -6.28 -0.12
N ALA A 68 -14.22 -6.49 1.03
CA ALA A 68 -13.75 -5.39 1.86
C ALA A 68 -12.68 -4.54 1.15
N PHE A 69 -11.73 -5.16 0.46
CA PHE A 69 -10.69 -4.44 -0.30
C PHE A 69 -11.26 -3.61 -1.44
N VAL A 70 -12.37 -4.03 -2.06
CA VAL A 70 -13.09 -3.23 -3.07
C VAL A 70 -13.62 -1.92 -2.48
N LEU A 71 -13.90 -1.86 -1.18
CA LEU A 71 -14.34 -0.63 -0.49
C LEU A 71 -13.17 0.26 -0.05
N VAL A 72 -12.02 -0.35 0.26
CA VAL A 72 -10.84 0.35 0.78
C VAL A 72 -9.95 0.85 -0.36
N VAL A 73 -9.45 -0.05 -1.20
CA VAL A 73 -8.37 0.22 -2.16
C VAL A 73 -8.67 1.38 -3.10
N PRO A 74 -9.88 1.51 -3.69
CA PRO A 74 -10.16 2.62 -4.61
C PRO A 74 -10.04 4.00 -3.97
N ALA A 75 -10.43 4.15 -2.71
CA ALA A 75 -10.35 5.44 -2.00
C ALA A 75 -8.89 5.87 -1.80
N PHE A 76 -8.02 4.96 -1.36
CA PHE A 76 -6.61 5.24 -1.15
C PHE A 76 -5.85 5.38 -2.49
N SER A 77 -6.21 4.60 -3.51
CA SER A 77 -5.67 4.73 -4.86
C SER A 77 -5.98 6.10 -5.47
N HIS A 78 -7.18 6.63 -5.26
CA HIS A 78 -7.59 7.95 -5.76
C HIS A 78 -6.70 9.09 -5.23
N HIS A 79 -6.07 8.90 -4.07
CA HIS A 79 -5.19 9.87 -3.43
C HIS A 79 -3.71 9.47 -3.46
N ASP A 80 -3.31 8.54 -4.35
CA ASP A 80 -1.92 8.10 -4.50
C ASP A 80 -1.30 7.45 -3.24
N LEU A 81 -2.14 6.93 -2.34
CA LEU A 81 -1.74 6.40 -1.02
C LEU A 81 -1.41 4.91 -1.00
N LEU A 82 -1.38 4.24 -2.16
CA LEU A 82 -0.98 2.84 -2.22
C LEU A 82 0.55 2.69 -2.08
N PRO A 83 1.03 1.64 -1.39
CA PRO A 83 2.45 1.33 -1.30
C PRO A 83 3.09 1.22 -2.68
N ARG A 84 4.24 1.87 -2.85
CA ARG A 84 4.99 1.89 -4.11
C ARG A 84 6.24 1.00 -4.07
N GLU A 85 6.71 0.64 -2.88
CA GLU A 85 7.96 -0.09 -2.65
C GLU A 85 7.82 -1.15 -1.54
N GLU A 86 8.64 -2.20 -1.62
CA GLU A 86 8.72 -3.29 -0.62
C GLU A 86 9.41 -2.82 0.66
N GLY A 87 8.97 -3.32 1.82
CA GLY A 87 9.73 -3.16 3.07
C GLY A 87 9.71 -1.74 3.63
N VAL A 88 8.85 -0.85 3.11
CA VAL A 88 8.61 0.45 3.72
C VAL A 88 7.75 0.21 4.97
N ASP A 89 8.42 0.24 6.13
CA ASP A 89 7.77 0.38 7.43
C ASP A 89 7.60 1.88 7.68
N VAL A 90 6.44 2.42 7.31
CA VAL A 90 6.12 3.81 7.66
C VAL A 90 5.68 3.82 9.12
N ASN A 91 6.58 4.24 10.00
CA ASN A 91 6.31 4.46 11.42
C ASN A 91 6.27 5.96 11.72
N PHE A 92 5.13 6.45 12.23
CA PHE A 92 4.94 7.89 12.47
C PHE A 92 5.65 8.39 13.74
N ASP A 93 6.20 7.48 14.55
CA ASP A 93 6.97 7.80 15.76
C ASP A 93 8.48 8.00 15.49
N ASP A 94 8.94 7.80 14.24
CA ASP A 94 10.35 8.01 13.88
C ASP A 94 10.54 9.41 13.23
N PRO A 95 11.24 10.34 13.88
CA PRO A 95 11.43 11.71 13.37
C PRO A 95 12.31 11.81 12.10
N HIS A 96 12.75 10.69 11.53
CA HIS A 96 13.67 10.65 10.39
C HIS A 96 13.04 10.32 9.02
N ASP A 97 11.73 10.03 8.92
CA ASP A 97 11.09 9.53 7.68
C ASP A 97 10.46 10.61 6.76
N VAL A 98 10.84 11.88 6.93
CA VAL A 98 10.49 12.95 5.98
C VAL A 98 11.70 13.26 5.08
N ASP A 99 12.10 12.30 4.24
CA ASP A 99 12.97 12.61 3.10
C ASP A 99 12.10 13.04 1.91
N THR A 100 11.86 14.35 1.80
CA THR A 100 11.34 14.99 0.59
C THR A 100 12.48 15.23 -0.39
N GLY A 101 12.98 14.17 -1.02
CA GLY A 101 14.16 14.21 -1.89
C GLY A 101 13.86 14.21 -3.39
N TYR A 102 13.09 15.18 -3.91
CA TYR A 102 13.12 15.47 -5.35
C TYR A 102 14.42 16.21 -5.69
N GLY A 103 15.37 15.51 -6.31
CA GLY A 103 16.38 16.08 -7.18
C GLY A 103 17.81 16.15 -6.63
N GLN A 104 18.67 15.23 -7.10
CA GLN A 104 19.98 15.61 -7.61
C GLN A 104 20.53 14.57 -8.58
N SER A 105 20.43 14.90 -9.86
CA SER A 105 21.24 14.33 -10.93
C SER A 105 22.64 14.94 -10.86
N ALA A 106 23.65 14.13 -10.55
CA ALA A 106 25.07 14.31 -10.89
C ALA A 106 25.77 13.03 -10.37
N GLY A 107 26.37 12.13 -11.17
CA GLY A 107 27.30 12.42 -12.24
C GLY A 107 28.70 12.56 -11.64
N GLU A 108 29.36 11.44 -11.30
CA GLU A 108 30.82 11.39 -11.16
C GLU A 108 31.33 9.95 -11.26
N GLY A 109 32.23 9.73 -12.22
CA GLY A 109 32.92 8.47 -12.43
C GLY A 109 34.34 8.49 -11.86
N SER A 110 34.83 7.30 -11.51
CA SER A 110 36.25 6.86 -11.57
C SER A 110 36.28 5.43 -11.03
N SER A 111 36.55 4.39 -11.85
CA SER A 111 37.83 3.96 -12.44
C SER A 111 38.72 3.15 -11.48
N SER A 112 39.15 1.98 -11.98
CA SER A 112 40.31 1.17 -11.56
C SER A 112 40.08 0.29 -10.32
N THR A 113 40.49 -0.98 -10.25
CA THR A 113 41.73 -1.56 -10.80
C THR A 113 41.58 -3.06 -11.09
N ALA A 114 42.07 -3.46 -12.26
CA ALA A 114 42.37 -4.85 -12.59
C ALA A 114 43.77 -5.22 -12.08
N ARG A 115 43.89 -6.41 -11.47
CA ARG A 115 45.03 -7.32 -11.65
C ARG A 115 44.70 -8.69 -11.07
#